data_AF-A0A5D2SZD5-F1
#
_entry.id   AF-A0A5D2SZD5-F1
#
_cell.length_a   1.000
_cell.length_b   1.000
_cell.length_c   1.000
_cell.angle_alpha   90.00
_cell.angle_beta   90.00
_cell.angle_gamma   90.00
#
_symmetry.space_group_name_H-M   'P 1'
#
loop_
_entity.id
_entity.type
_entity.pdbx_description
1 polymer ?
#
loop_
_entity_poly.entity_id
_entity_poly.type
_entity_poly.pdbx_seq_one_letter_code
_entity_poly.pdbx_strand_id
1 'polypeptide(L)'
;GATVAFTYVKAQEDKDAKDTLEMLKKDKTSDAKDPMAVPADLGFDKNSKQVVDDIVKDYSRIDILVNNAAEQYESSVEVIDEERLLRVFRTNILSSSLLPATKGAIVAFTRGLSLQLVNKGIRVNGVAPGPIWTPLIPASFDKEETAQFGNDVPMKKADHPIEVAPCYVFLACNVCSSYITGQVLHLMAAS
;
A
#
# COMPACT_ATOMS: atom_id res chain seq x y z
N GLY A 1 5.24 -7.92 -19.39
CA GLY A 1 5.37 -7.77 -17.91
C GLY A 1 5.07 -6.33 -17.53
N ALA A 2 4.85 -6.00 -16.26
CA ALA A 2 4.49 -4.63 -15.89
C ALA A 2 5.73 -3.72 -15.85
N THR A 3 5.58 -2.48 -16.33
CA THR A 3 6.50 -1.38 -16.00
C THR A 3 6.12 -0.82 -14.63
N VAL A 4 7.08 -0.67 -13.74
CA VAL A 4 6.83 -0.36 -12.32
C VAL A 4 7.51 0.95 -11.93
N ALA A 5 6.72 1.88 -11.37
CA ALA A 5 7.23 3.01 -10.59
C ALA A 5 6.77 2.86 -9.14
N PHE A 6 7.59 3.30 -8.19
CA PHE A 6 7.24 3.33 -6.77
C PHE A 6 7.80 4.58 -6.08
N THR A 7 7.11 5.04 -5.05
CA THR A 7 7.53 6.16 -4.20
C THR A 7 8.25 5.65 -2.97
N TYR A 8 9.15 6.47 -2.42
CA TYR A 8 9.84 6.16 -1.17
C TYR A 8 10.26 7.44 -0.43
N VAL A 9 10.54 7.33 0.87
CA VAL A 9 11.05 8.41 1.72
C VAL A 9 12.56 8.51 1.57
N LYS A 10 13.01 9.61 0.97
CA LYS A 10 14.44 9.88 0.73
C LYS A 10 15.25 9.86 2.04
N ALA A 11 16.52 9.50 1.95
CA ALA A 11 17.46 9.28 3.06
C ALA A 11 17.13 8.07 3.94
N GLN A 12 15.87 7.90 4.35
CA GLN A 12 15.46 6.77 5.18
C GLN A 12 15.45 5.45 4.41
N GLU A 13 14.91 5.46 3.18
CA GLU A 13 14.66 4.26 2.38
C GLU A 13 15.54 4.18 1.11
N ASP A 14 16.58 5.03 0.97
CA ASP A 14 17.41 5.10 -0.26
C ASP A 14 18.06 3.74 -0.61
N LYS A 15 18.48 2.98 0.40
CA LYS A 15 19.07 1.65 0.19
C LYS A 15 18.01 0.65 -0.31
N ASP A 16 16.86 0.59 0.37
CA ASP A 16 15.79 -0.34 0.04
C ASP A 16 15.18 -0.03 -1.34
N ALA A 17 15.08 1.26 -1.68
CA ALA A 17 14.68 1.71 -3.01
C ALA A 17 15.68 1.26 -4.09
N LYS A 18 16.98 1.37 -3.83
CA LYS A 18 18.00 0.89 -4.77
C LYS A 18 17.95 -0.62 -4.97
N ASP A 19 17.86 -1.38 -3.87
CA ASP A 19 17.79 -2.84 -3.93
C ASP A 19 16.52 -3.29 -4.67
N THR A 20 15.39 -2.63 -4.43
CA THR A 20 14.12 -2.86 -5.14
C THR A 20 14.23 -2.56 -6.63
N LEU A 21 14.90 -1.47 -7.03
CA LEU A 21 15.13 -1.15 -8.44
C LEU A 21 15.94 -2.25 -9.15
N GLU A 22 16.99 -2.78 -8.52
CA GLU A 22 17.81 -3.83 -9.11
C GLU A 22 17.04 -5.15 -9.24
N MET A 23 16.21 -5.50 -8.25
CA MET A 23 15.29 -6.65 -8.35
C MET A 23 14.31 -6.48 -9.51
N LEU A 24 13.66 -5.32 -9.61
CA LEU A 24 12.70 -5.04 -10.69
C LEU A 24 13.37 -5.05 -12.06
N LYS A 25 14.58 -4.51 -12.21
CA LYS A 25 15.33 -4.55 -13.47
C LYS A 25 15.71 -5.98 -13.87
N LYS A 26 16.02 -6.84 -12.90
CA LYS A 26 16.36 -8.23 -13.15
C LYS A 26 15.16 -9.05 -13.62
N ASP A 27 14.00 -8.80 -13.04
CA ASP A 27 12.79 -9.61 -13.27
C ASP A 27 11.85 -9.02 -14.34
N LYS A 28 12.14 -7.81 -14.86
CA LYS A 28 11.33 -7.20 -15.91
C LYS A 28 11.38 -8.02 -17.20
N THR A 29 10.29 -7.94 -17.95
CA THR A 29 10.22 -8.50 -19.31
C THR A 29 10.81 -7.51 -20.33
N SER A 30 11.18 -7.99 -21.51
CA SER A 30 11.83 -7.18 -22.55
C SER A 30 10.96 -6.04 -23.10
N ASP A 31 9.63 -6.16 -23.01
CA ASP A 31 8.64 -5.16 -23.38
C ASP A 31 8.40 -4.10 -22.29
N ALA A 32 8.91 -4.29 -21.07
CA ALA A 32 8.77 -3.34 -19.97
C ALA A 32 9.91 -2.29 -19.98
N LYS A 33 9.53 -1.03 -19.81
CA LYS A 33 10.48 0.07 -19.53
C LYS A 33 11.21 -0.17 -18.21
N ASP A 34 12.35 0.51 -18.03
CA ASP A 34 13.11 0.46 -16.79
C ASP A 34 12.28 1.00 -15.61
N PRO A 35 12.35 0.35 -14.44
CA PRO A 35 11.60 0.77 -13.27
C PRO A 35 12.13 2.10 -12.71
N MET A 36 11.26 2.85 -12.05
CA MET A 36 11.55 4.18 -11.51
C MET A 36 11.24 4.26 -10.02
N ALA A 37 12.19 4.77 -9.23
CA ALA A 37 11.99 5.10 -7.83
C ALA A 37 11.87 6.62 -7.70
N VAL A 38 10.76 7.10 -7.15
CA VAL A 38 10.47 8.53 -7.02
C VAL A 38 10.52 8.94 -5.54
N PRO A 39 11.54 9.67 -5.08
CA PRO A 39 11.57 10.14 -3.71
C PRO A 39 10.47 11.19 -3.49
N ALA A 40 9.52 10.91 -2.61
CA ALA A 40 8.39 11.80 -2.37
C ALA A 40 7.81 11.63 -0.96
N ASP A 41 7.53 12.76 -0.30
CA ASP A 41 6.64 12.80 0.86
C ASP A 41 5.21 13.03 0.38
N LEU A 42 4.39 11.98 0.44
CA LEU A 42 3.01 11.98 -0.06
C LEU A 42 2.02 12.66 0.91
N GLY A 43 2.47 13.13 2.08
CA GLY A 43 1.67 13.97 2.97
C GLY A 43 1.38 15.37 2.40
N PHE A 44 1.97 15.70 1.24
CA PHE A 44 1.77 16.97 0.53
C PHE A 44 1.18 16.73 -0.87
N ASP A 45 -0.02 17.27 -1.14
CA ASP A 45 -0.72 17.14 -2.42
C ASP A 45 0.13 17.51 -3.64
N LYS A 46 0.97 18.55 -3.52
CA LYS A 46 1.86 18.99 -4.60
C LYS A 46 2.85 17.88 -4.99
N ASN A 47 3.37 17.15 -4.01
CA ASN A 47 4.32 16.07 -4.26
C ASN A 47 3.59 14.89 -4.92
N SER A 48 2.42 14.52 -4.43
CA SER A 48 1.59 13.45 -5.01
C SER A 48 1.24 13.73 -6.48
N LYS A 49 0.90 14.98 -6.80
CA LYS A 49 0.66 15.39 -8.18
C LYS A 49 1.94 15.32 -9.04
N GLN A 50 3.05 15.82 -8.53
CA GLN A 50 4.33 15.78 -9.24
C GLN A 50 4.75 14.34 -9.57
N VAL A 51 4.58 13.40 -8.64
CA VAL A 51 4.85 11.97 -8.85
C VAL A 51 4.03 11.44 -10.03
N VAL A 52 2.73 11.73 -10.08
CA VAL A 52 1.87 11.29 -11.18
C VAL A 52 2.30 11.93 -12.50
N ASP A 53 2.59 13.24 -12.51
CA ASP A 53 3.01 13.97 -13.70
C ASP A 53 4.34 13.41 -14.25
N ASP A 54 5.31 13.12 -13.39
CA ASP A 54 6.61 12.54 -13.78
C ASP A 54 6.46 11.11 -14.32
N ILE A 55 5.63 10.27 -13.67
CA ILE A 55 5.34 8.91 -14.16
C ILE A 55 4.62 8.96 -15.50
N VAL A 56 3.63 9.82 -15.67
CA VAL A 56 2.89 9.93 -16.95
C VAL A 56 3.79 10.49 -18.04
N LYS A 57 4.71 11.41 -17.73
CA LYS A 57 5.68 11.93 -18.69
C LYS A 57 6.59 10.82 -19.22
N ASP A 58 7.09 9.95 -18.36
CA ASP A 58 8.08 8.93 -18.74
C ASP A 58 7.42 7.63 -19.24
N TYR A 59 6.29 7.23 -18.63
CA TYR A 59 5.57 5.99 -18.93
C TYR A 59 4.34 6.17 -19.83
N SER A 60 3.95 7.41 -20.11
CA SER A 60 2.82 7.82 -20.95
C SER A 60 1.44 7.58 -20.35
N ARG A 61 1.28 6.63 -19.44
CA ARG A 61 0.02 6.30 -18.77
C ARG A 61 0.27 5.58 -17.44
N ILE A 62 -0.77 5.53 -16.61
CA ILE A 62 -0.86 4.68 -15.42
C ILE A 62 -2.09 3.81 -15.58
N ASP A 63 -1.87 2.49 -15.60
CA ASP A 63 -2.96 1.49 -15.71
C ASP A 63 -3.40 0.94 -14.36
N ILE A 64 -2.46 0.86 -13.42
CA ILE A 64 -2.65 0.31 -12.09
C ILE A 64 -2.01 1.29 -11.10
N LEU A 65 -2.79 1.73 -10.12
CA LEU A 65 -2.31 2.53 -8.99
C LEU A 65 -2.51 1.71 -7.71
N VAL A 66 -1.42 1.52 -6.95
CA VAL A 66 -1.46 0.86 -5.65
C VAL A 66 -1.14 1.90 -4.58
N ASN A 67 -2.14 2.23 -3.76
CA ASN A 67 -1.95 3.15 -2.64
C ASN A 67 -1.64 2.35 -1.37
N ASN A 68 -0.35 2.23 -1.04
CA ASN A 68 0.15 1.38 0.04
C ASN A 68 1.15 2.09 1.00
N ALA A 69 1.55 3.33 0.72
CA ALA A 69 2.51 4.04 1.57
C ALA A 69 1.88 4.42 2.91
N ALA A 70 2.39 3.95 4.05
CA ALA A 70 1.78 4.22 5.36
C ALA A 70 2.83 4.71 6.37
N GLU A 71 2.48 5.71 7.19
CA GLU A 71 3.22 6.06 8.40
C GLU A 71 2.45 5.54 9.63
N GLN A 72 3.08 4.68 10.44
CA GLN A 72 2.51 4.15 11.67
C GLN A 72 3.24 4.72 12.89
N TYR A 73 2.47 5.21 13.86
CA TYR A 73 2.98 5.68 15.15
C TYR A 73 2.19 5.02 16.26
N GLU A 74 2.87 4.44 17.26
CA GLU A 74 2.21 4.02 18.49
C GLU A 74 2.00 5.20 19.44
N SER A 75 0.73 5.45 19.74
CA SER A 75 0.30 6.18 20.93
C SER A 75 -1.16 5.83 21.18
N SER A 76 -1.54 5.68 22.45
CA SER A 76 -2.95 5.61 22.82
C SER A 76 -3.68 6.85 22.29
N VAL A 77 -4.97 6.72 21.97
CA VAL A 77 -5.82 7.83 21.45
C VAL A 77 -5.79 9.06 22.37
N GLU A 78 -5.41 8.85 23.63
CA GLU A 78 -5.31 9.84 24.70
C GLU A 78 -4.04 10.71 24.62
N VAL A 79 -3.04 10.37 23.79
CA VAL A 79 -1.73 11.05 23.73
C VAL A 79 -1.36 11.53 22.30
N ILE A 80 -2.33 11.64 21.39
CA ILE A 80 -2.09 12.19 20.04
C ILE A 80 -2.36 13.70 20.07
N ASP A 81 -1.32 14.52 19.89
CA ASP A 81 -1.50 15.96 19.66
C ASP A 81 -2.13 16.22 18.27
N GLU A 82 -2.79 17.36 18.12
CA GLU A 82 -3.53 17.71 16.90
C GLU A 82 -2.62 17.75 15.65
N GLU A 83 -1.35 18.13 15.80
CA GLU A 83 -0.39 18.23 14.70
C GLU A 83 0.00 16.84 14.17
N ARG A 84 0.20 15.88 15.09
CA ARG A 84 0.47 14.47 14.80
C ARG A 84 -0.76 13.77 14.23
N LEU A 85 -1.95 14.07 14.77
CA LEU A 85 -3.22 13.59 14.19
C LEU A 85 -3.39 14.13 12.77
N LEU A 86 -3.14 15.41 12.53
CA LEU A 86 -3.25 16.02 11.20
C LEU A 86 -2.22 15.48 10.22
N ARG A 87 -0.99 15.22 10.64
CA ARG A 87 0.04 14.60 9.79
C ARG A 87 -0.36 13.17 9.40
N VAL A 88 -0.81 12.39 10.36
CA VAL A 88 -1.35 11.05 10.11
C VAL A 88 -2.60 11.13 9.23
N PHE A 89 -3.52 12.07 9.42
CA PHE A 89 -4.69 12.17 8.54
C PHE A 89 -4.29 12.61 7.12
N ARG A 90 -3.31 13.51 6.96
CA ARG A 90 -2.80 13.96 5.64
C ARG A 90 -2.10 12.84 4.90
N THR A 91 -1.26 12.07 5.59
CA THR A 91 -0.63 10.90 5.02
C THR A 91 -1.68 9.80 4.86
N ASN A 92 -2.38 9.37 5.92
CA ASN A 92 -3.16 8.14 5.99
C ASN A 92 -4.65 8.21 5.58
N ILE A 93 -5.31 9.38 5.46
CA ILE A 93 -6.59 9.49 4.72
C ILE A 93 -6.33 9.55 3.21
N LEU A 94 -5.14 9.99 2.79
CA LEU A 94 -4.68 9.90 1.42
C LEU A 94 -3.81 8.65 1.13
N SER A 95 -3.37 7.88 2.15
CA SER A 95 -2.41 6.75 1.99
C SER A 95 -2.47 5.58 3.03
N SER A 96 -3.49 5.49 3.88
CA SER A 96 -3.86 4.33 4.73
C SER A 96 -3.14 4.06 6.09
N SER A 97 -4.00 3.77 7.08
CA SER A 97 -3.81 3.23 8.45
C SER A 97 -3.64 4.19 9.66
N LEU A 98 -4.75 4.51 10.34
CA LEU A 98 -4.88 4.58 11.82
C LEU A 98 -6.36 4.44 12.21
N LEU A 99 -6.70 3.65 13.24
CA LEU A 99 -8.05 3.39 13.80
C LEU A 99 -9.02 2.47 13.01
N PRO A 100 -9.85 1.67 13.72
CA PRO A 100 -11.04 1.00 13.14
C PRO A 100 -11.93 1.95 12.34
N ALA A 101 -12.02 3.22 12.74
CA ALA A 101 -12.76 4.26 12.04
C ALA A 101 -12.18 4.56 10.64
N THR A 102 -10.86 4.67 10.49
CA THR A 102 -10.23 4.91 9.17
C THR A 102 -10.17 3.65 8.33
N LYS A 103 -10.04 2.44 8.93
CA LYS A 103 -10.23 1.18 8.20
C LYS A 103 -11.63 1.10 7.60
N GLY A 104 -12.66 1.44 8.38
CA GLY A 104 -14.04 1.57 7.87
C GLY A 104 -14.19 2.66 6.80
N ALA A 105 -13.52 3.80 6.96
CA ALA A 105 -13.51 4.88 5.98
C ALA A 105 -12.88 4.45 4.64
N ILE A 106 -11.79 3.68 4.66
CA ILE A 106 -11.16 3.14 3.45
C ILE A 106 -12.10 2.17 2.74
N VAL A 107 -12.77 1.26 3.47
CA VAL A 107 -13.75 0.34 2.86
C VAL A 107 -14.89 1.13 2.20
N ALA A 108 -15.42 2.15 2.88
CA ALA A 108 -16.46 3.01 2.34
C ALA A 108 -15.97 3.83 1.14
N PHE A 109 -14.75 4.36 1.19
CA PHE A 109 -14.11 5.11 0.11
C PHE A 109 -13.88 4.23 -1.12
N THR A 110 -13.33 3.02 -0.96
CA THR A 110 -13.15 2.03 -2.02
C THR A 110 -14.48 1.73 -2.73
N ARG A 111 -15.56 1.51 -1.95
CA ARG A 111 -16.91 1.29 -2.51
C ARG A 111 -17.44 2.53 -3.23
N GLY A 112 -17.40 3.70 -2.60
CA GLY A 112 -17.88 4.94 -3.21
C GLY A 112 -17.15 5.29 -4.51
N LEU A 113 -15.82 5.20 -4.50
CA LEU A 113 -15.00 5.50 -5.67
C LEU A 113 -15.21 4.47 -6.80
N SER A 114 -15.43 3.19 -6.47
CA SER A 114 -15.76 2.18 -7.48
C SER A 114 -17.02 2.54 -8.27
N LEU A 115 -18.07 3.01 -7.59
CA LEU A 115 -19.32 3.41 -8.23
C LEU A 115 -19.15 4.65 -9.11
N GLN A 116 -18.29 5.59 -8.70
CA GLN A 116 -18.01 6.80 -9.50
C GLN A 116 -17.20 6.50 -10.77
N LEU A 117 -16.32 5.50 -10.72
CA LEU A 117 -15.37 5.22 -11.79
C LEU A 117 -15.74 4.03 -12.70
N VAL A 118 -16.74 3.22 -12.33
CA VAL A 118 -17.15 2.03 -13.11
C VAL A 118 -17.54 2.37 -14.55
N ASN A 119 -18.24 3.50 -14.76
CA ASN A 119 -18.64 3.95 -16.10
C ASN A 119 -17.46 4.41 -16.96
N LYS A 120 -16.29 4.62 -16.36
CA LYS A 120 -15.02 4.90 -17.04
C LYS A 120 -14.18 3.63 -17.26
N GLY A 121 -14.71 2.45 -16.89
CA GLY A 121 -14.00 1.17 -17.00
C GLY A 121 -12.88 0.99 -15.97
N ILE A 122 -12.84 1.79 -14.91
CA ILE A 122 -11.81 1.71 -13.87
C ILE A 122 -12.37 0.93 -12.68
N ARG A 123 -11.60 -0.05 -12.21
CA ARG A 123 -11.93 -0.85 -11.03
C ARG A 123 -11.17 -0.33 -9.82
N VAL A 124 -11.86 -0.22 -8.70
CA VAL A 124 -11.28 0.16 -7.39
C VAL A 124 -11.55 -0.97 -6.40
N ASN A 125 -10.53 -1.48 -5.74
CA ASN A 125 -10.61 -2.56 -4.74
C ASN A 125 -9.62 -2.29 -3.61
N GLY A 126 -9.79 -3.01 -2.50
CA GLY A 126 -8.89 -3.00 -1.35
C GLY A 126 -8.29 -4.38 -1.07
N VAL A 127 -7.13 -4.38 -0.41
CA VAL A 127 -6.51 -5.57 0.17
C VAL A 127 -6.38 -5.31 1.67
N ALA A 128 -6.92 -6.22 2.48
CA ALA A 128 -6.90 -6.15 3.93
C ALA A 128 -6.06 -7.32 4.47
N PRO A 129 -4.74 -7.13 4.63
CA PRO A 129 -3.88 -8.14 5.20
C PRO A 129 -4.13 -8.33 6.70
N GLY A 130 -3.88 -9.53 7.19
CA GLY A 130 -3.71 -9.85 8.61
C GLY A 130 -2.34 -9.39 9.14
N PRO A 131 -1.79 -10.05 10.18
CA PRO A 131 -0.47 -9.72 10.70
C PRO A 131 0.61 -10.09 9.68
N ILE A 132 1.26 -9.07 9.07
CA ILE A 132 2.36 -9.26 8.12
C ILE A 132 3.69 -8.95 8.79
N TRP A 133 4.63 -9.88 8.68
CA TRP A 133 5.99 -9.65 9.14
C TRP A 133 6.71 -8.63 8.26
N THR A 134 7.01 -7.47 8.83
CA THR A 134 7.74 -6.37 8.16
C THR A 134 8.80 -5.80 9.11
N PRO A 135 9.82 -5.09 8.60
CA PRO A 135 10.80 -4.41 9.45
C PRO A 135 10.19 -3.41 10.45
N LEU A 136 8.96 -2.96 10.21
CA LEU A 136 8.22 -2.07 11.11
C LEU A 136 7.83 -2.76 12.42
N ILE A 137 7.65 -4.09 12.42
CA ILE A 137 7.26 -4.86 13.61
C ILE A 137 8.33 -4.76 14.71
N PRO A 138 9.60 -5.17 14.49
CA PRO A 138 10.63 -5.03 15.52
C PRO A 138 11.03 -3.57 15.81
N ALA A 139 10.63 -2.61 14.96
CA ALA A 139 10.83 -1.19 15.20
C ALA A 139 9.72 -0.59 16.10
N SER A 140 8.56 -1.24 16.18
CA SER A 140 7.39 -0.77 16.93
C SER A 140 7.18 -1.53 18.24
N PHE A 141 7.47 -2.83 18.26
CA PHE A 141 7.18 -3.72 19.38
C PHE A 141 8.43 -4.15 20.14
N ASP A 142 8.26 -4.52 21.41
CA ASP A 142 9.36 -5.12 22.17
C ASP A 142 9.69 -6.54 21.69
N LYS A 143 10.74 -7.15 22.24
CA LYS A 143 11.20 -8.48 21.82
C LYS A 143 10.18 -9.59 22.07
N GLU A 144 9.42 -9.49 23.16
CA GLU A 144 8.44 -10.52 23.56
C GLU A 144 7.20 -10.42 22.68
N GLU A 145 6.69 -9.21 22.48
CA GLU A 145 5.60 -8.91 21.54
C GLU A 145 5.97 -9.31 20.11
N THR A 146 7.16 -8.94 19.66
CA THR A 146 7.70 -9.31 18.34
C THR A 146 7.76 -10.82 18.15
N ALA A 147 8.17 -11.57 19.17
CA ALA A 147 8.25 -13.05 19.10
C ALA A 147 6.88 -13.72 19.07
N GLN A 148 5.83 -13.08 19.60
CA GLN A 148 4.46 -13.58 19.62
C GLN A 148 3.60 -13.09 18.46
N PHE A 149 4.13 -12.20 17.61
CA PHE A 149 3.38 -11.55 16.54
C PHE A 149 2.74 -12.58 15.58
N GLY A 150 1.41 -12.54 15.47
CA GLY A 150 0.62 -13.45 14.63
C GLY A 150 0.20 -14.77 15.29
N ASN A 151 0.53 -15.02 16.56
CA ASN A 151 0.06 -16.22 17.28
C ASN A 151 -1.41 -16.12 17.72
N ASP A 152 -1.98 -14.94 17.68
CA ASP A 152 -3.36 -14.64 18.01
C ASP A 152 -4.34 -15.00 16.89
N VAL A 153 -3.90 -15.00 15.62
CA VAL A 153 -4.76 -15.39 14.49
C VAL A 153 -4.96 -16.91 14.37
N PRO A 154 -6.04 -17.40 13.72
CA PRO A 154 -6.33 -18.84 13.62
C PRO A 154 -5.23 -19.69 12.98
N MET A 155 -4.46 -19.12 12.03
CA MET A 155 -3.34 -19.81 11.38
C MET A 155 -2.06 -19.86 12.23
N LYS A 156 -2.04 -19.24 13.42
CA LYS A 156 -0.91 -19.28 14.38
C LYS A 156 0.43 -18.88 13.77
N LYS A 157 0.41 -17.93 12.84
CA LYS A 157 1.60 -17.34 12.24
C LYS A 157 1.29 -15.93 11.75
N ALA A 158 2.32 -15.10 11.72
CA ALA A 158 2.33 -13.93 10.84
C ALA A 158 2.58 -14.39 9.40
N ASP A 159 1.96 -13.69 8.45
CA ASP A 159 2.21 -13.91 7.03
C ASP A 159 3.44 -13.11 6.56
N HIS A 160 4.01 -13.49 5.43
CA HIS A 160 5.08 -12.74 4.78
C HIS A 160 4.53 -11.82 3.67
N PRO A 161 5.21 -10.71 3.32
CA PRO A 161 4.78 -9.81 2.25
C PRO A 161 4.51 -10.52 0.91
N ILE A 162 5.25 -11.59 0.62
CA ILE A 162 5.07 -12.42 -0.57
C ILE A 162 3.73 -13.16 -0.61
N GLU A 163 3.11 -13.44 0.55
CA GLU A 163 1.79 -14.07 0.63
C GLU A 163 0.66 -13.08 0.29
N VAL A 164 0.93 -11.76 0.38
CA VAL A 164 -0.02 -10.69 0.01
C VAL A 164 0.07 -10.33 -1.47
N ALA A 165 1.27 -10.42 -2.07
CA ALA A 165 1.52 -10.04 -3.46
C ALA A 165 0.54 -10.65 -4.49
N PRO A 166 0.15 -11.94 -4.40
CA PRO A 166 -0.81 -12.54 -5.34
C PRO A 166 -2.17 -11.85 -5.37
N CYS A 167 -2.62 -11.23 -4.28
CA CYS A 167 -3.89 -10.50 -4.25
C CYS A 167 -3.86 -9.26 -5.13
N TYR A 168 -2.74 -8.51 -5.12
CA TYR A 168 -2.56 -7.37 -6.01
C TYR A 168 -2.52 -7.80 -7.48
N VAL A 169 -1.81 -8.90 -7.79
CA VAL A 169 -1.77 -9.45 -9.15
C VAL A 169 -3.17 -9.88 -9.62
N PHE A 170 -3.91 -10.60 -8.77
CA PHE A 170 -5.28 -11.03 -9.07
C PHE A 170 -6.20 -9.82 -9.34
N LEU A 171 -6.17 -8.80 -8.48
CA LEU A 171 -6.98 -7.60 -8.63
C LEU A 171 -6.57 -6.74 -9.83
N ALA A 172 -5.31 -6.75 -10.23
CA ALA A 172 -4.83 -6.08 -11.44
C ALA A 172 -5.14 -6.85 -12.74
N CYS A 173 -5.25 -8.18 -12.66
CA CYS A 173 -5.47 -9.05 -13.80
C CYS A 173 -6.89 -8.92 -14.38
N ASN A 174 -7.03 -8.35 -15.58
CA ASN A 174 -8.33 -8.20 -16.25
C ASN A 174 -9.07 -9.54 -16.44
N VAL A 175 -8.39 -10.60 -16.89
CA VAL A 175 -9.04 -11.90 -17.11
C VAL A 175 -9.45 -12.59 -15.80
N CYS A 176 -8.80 -12.24 -14.69
CA CYS A 176 -9.05 -12.85 -13.39
C CYS A 176 -10.14 -12.12 -12.59
N SER A 177 -10.24 -10.79 -12.76
CA SER A 177 -11.03 -9.93 -11.87
C SER A 177 -11.80 -8.80 -12.58
N SER A 178 -12.10 -8.96 -13.88
CA SER A 178 -12.85 -7.98 -14.69
C SER A 178 -14.18 -7.55 -14.08
N TYR A 179 -14.85 -8.44 -13.35
CA TYR A 179 -16.14 -8.16 -12.69
C TYR A 179 -16.01 -7.85 -11.19
N ILE A 180 -14.79 -7.60 -10.71
CA ILE A 180 -14.52 -7.32 -9.29
C ILE A 180 -14.14 -5.86 -9.12
N THR A 181 -15.05 -5.08 -8.52
CA THR A 181 -14.83 -3.71 -8.08
C THR A 181 -15.65 -3.42 -6.81
N GLY A 182 -15.17 -2.49 -5.99
CA GLY A 182 -15.77 -2.13 -4.70
C GLY A 182 -15.55 -3.19 -3.61
N GLN A 183 -14.68 -4.17 -3.86
CA GLN A 183 -14.43 -5.29 -2.96
C GLN A 183 -13.15 -5.09 -2.16
N VAL A 184 -13.10 -5.77 -1.01
CA VAL A 184 -11.91 -5.84 -0.16
C VAL A 184 -11.55 -7.31 0.01
N LEU A 185 -10.35 -7.69 -0.42
CA LEU A 185 -9.83 -9.04 -0.24
C LEU A 185 -9.17 -9.12 1.13
N HIS A 186 -9.75 -9.92 2.03
CA HIS A 186 -9.19 -10.17 3.35
C HIS A 186 -8.21 -11.35 3.27
N LEU A 187 -6.95 -11.11 3.61
CA LEU A 187 -5.96 -12.17 3.80
C LEU A 187 -5.84 -12.46 5.28
N MET A 188 -6.74 -13.32 5.76
CA MET A 188 -6.68 -13.92 7.08
C MET A 188 -7.60 -15.14 7.08
N ALA A 189 -7.24 -16.21 7.78
CA ALA A 189 -8.25 -17.16 8.25
C ALA A 189 -9.11 -16.42 9.28
N ALA A 190 -10.30 -15.98 8.91
CA ALA A 190 -11.23 -15.40 9.86
C ALA A 190 -11.58 -16.42 10.97
N SER A 191 -11.68 -15.95 12.21
CA SER A 191 -12.51 -16.54 13.26
C SER A 191 -13.94 -16.04 13.13
#